data_AF-A0A523SF43-F1
#
_entry.id   AF-A0A523SF43-F1
#
_cell.length_a   1.000
_cell.length_b   1.000
_cell.length_c   1.000
_cell.angle_alpha   90.00
_cell.angle_beta   90.00
_cell.angle_gamma   90.00
#
_symmetry.space_group_name_H-M   'P 1'
#
loop_
_entity.id
_entity.type
_entity.pdbx_description
1 polymer ?
#
loop_
_entity_poly.entity_id
_entity_poly.type
_entity_poly.pdbx_seq_one_letter_code
_entity_poly.pdbx_strand_id
1 'polypeptide(L)'
;MIKQLEEIKARYEEITKLLSSEVVMKDKEKLISLLKERSELKDIVSAYTEFQEFEKRIIEAEHIIEVDKDEELKDMARIELNELKE
;
A
#
# COMPACT_ATOMS: atom_id res chain seq x y z
N MET A 1 15.49 3.26 -3.62
CA MET A 1 14.45 2.38 -4.17
C MET A 1 13.14 2.53 -3.40
N ILE A 2 13.04 2.14 -2.11
CA ILE A 2 11.79 2.34 -1.33
C ILE A 2 11.32 3.81 -1.30
N LYS A 3 12.23 4.75 -1.01
CA LYS A 3 11.91 6.19 -1.04
C LYS A 3 11.30 6.67 -2.37
N GLN A 4 11.73 6.09 -3.50
CA GLN A 4 11.17 6.46 -4.81
C GLN A 4 9.75 5.88 -4.99
N LEU A 5 9.47 4.69 -4.45
CA LEU A 5 8.13 4.11 -4.45
C LEU A 5 7.18 4.90 -3.55
N GLU A 6 7.68 5.41 -2.41
CA GLU A 6 6.92 6.33 -1.55
C GLU A 6 6.58 7.64 -2.27
N GLU A 7 7.54 8.23 -2.98
CA GLU A 7 7.30 9.44 -3.80
C GLU A 7 6.26 9.18 -4.91
N ILE A 8 6.33 8.02 -5.57
CA ILE A 8 5.35 7.58 -6.58
C ILE A 8 3.95 7.40 -5.95
N LYS A 9 3.87 6.74 -4.79
CA LYS A 9 2.61 6.56 -4.04
C LYS A 9 2.01 7.91 -3.63
N ALA A 10 2.83 8.81 -3.08
CA ALA A 10 2.41 10.15 -2.70
C ALA A 10 1.84 10.92 -3.90
N ARG A 11 2.50 10.82 -5.06
CA ARG A 11 2.01 11.44 -6.30
C ARG A 11 0.68 10.83 -6.76
N TYR A 12 0.54 9.51 -6.71
CA TYR A 12 -0.71 8.83 -7.05
C TYR A 12 -1.89 9.27 -6.15
N GLU A 13 -1.65 9.39 -4.84
CA GLU A 13 -2.64 9.88 -3.88
C GLU A 13 -3.00 11.35 -4.13
N GLU A 14 -2.01 12.19 -4.42
CA GLU A 14 -2.22 13.60 -4.79
C GLU A 14 -3.11 13.72 -6.03
N ILE A 15 -2.79 12.98 -7.10
CA ILE A 15 -3.58 12.96 -8.33
C ILE A 15 -5.01 12.49 -8.03
N THR A 16 -5.16 11.44 -7.22
CA THR A 16 -6.48 10.92 -6.83
C THR A 16 -7.31 11.97 -6.10
N LYS A 17 -6.69 12.75 -5.21
CA LYS A 17 -7.34 13.88 -4.53
C LYS A 17 -7.69 15.01 -5.49
N LEU A 18 -6.81 15.35 -6.42
CA LEU A 18 -7.04 16.39 -7.42
C LEU A 18 -8.21 16.03 -8.34
N LEU A 19 -8.31 14.77 -8.76
CA LEU A 19 -9.43 14.27 -9.59
C LEU A 19 -10.79 14.37 -8.89
N SER A 20 -10.82 14.38 -7.57
CA SER A 20 -12.04 14.61 -6.76
C SER A 20 -12.42 16.08 -6.62
N SER A 21 -11.59 17.02 -7.10
CA SER A 21 -11.87 18.45 -7.00
C SER A 21 -12.75 18.96 -8.15
N GLU A 22 -13.73 19.80 -7.83
CA GLU A 22 -14.61 20.41 -8.85
C GLU A 22 -13.85 21.23 -9.90
N VAL A 23 -12.72 21.82 -9.51
CA VAL A 23 -11.88 22.64 -10.41
C VAL A 23 -11.30 21.78 -11.53
N VAL A 24 -10.80 20.58 -11.20
CA VAL A 24 -10.27 19.63 -12.17
C VAL A 24 -11.39 19.00 -12.99
N MET A 25 -12.54 18.71 -12.40
CA MET A 25 -13.67 18.14 -13.14
C MET A 25 -14.23 19.08 -14.22
N LYS A 26 -14.10 20.40 -14.03
CA LYS A 26 -14.53 21.43 -15.00
C LYS A 26 -13.50 21.68 -16.10
N ASP A 27 -12.26 21.23 -15.95
CA ASP A 27 -11.16 21.35 -16.91
C ASP A 27 -10.86 20.00 -17.57
N LYS A 28 -11.38 19.80 -18.78
CA LYS A 28 -11.29 18.52 -19.50
C LYS A 28 -9.85 18.11 -19.84
N GLU A 29 -8.99 19.06 -20.21
CA GLU A 29 -7.60 18.75 -20.57
C GLU A 29 -6.83 18.30 -19.33
N LYS A 30 -6.99 19.02 -18.23
CA LYS A 30 -6.38 18.66 -16.94
C LYS A 30 -6.89 17.33 -16.41
N LEU A 31 -8.20 17.07 -16.54
CA LEU A 31 -8.82 15.80 -16.14
C LEU A 31 -8.21 14.61 -16.90
N ILE A 32 -8.10 14.70 -18.23
CA ILE A 32 -7.54 13.63 -19.07
C ILE A 32 -6.06 13.38 -18.72
N SER A 33 -5.28 14.47 -18.57
CA SER A 33 -3.86 14.36 -18.19
C SER A 33 -3.68 13.63 -16.86
N LEU A 34 -4.44 14.03 -15.83
CA LEU A 34 -4.36 13.43 -14.50
C LEU A 34 -4.85 11.97 -14.48
N LEU A 35 -5.89 11.63 -15.25
CA LEU A 35 -6.35 10.25 -15.37
C LEU A 35 -5.29 9.35 -16.01
N LYS A 36 -4.61 9.85 -17.05
CA LYS A 36 -3.53 9.12 -17.71
C LYS A 36 -2.34 8.89 -16.76
N GLU A 37 -1.89 9.96 -16.10
CA GLU A 37 -0.80 9.87 -15.11
C GLU A 37 -1.17 8.89 -13.98
N ARG A 38 -2.39 8.97 -13.43
CA ARG A 38 -2.87 8.01 -12.41
C ARG A 38 -2.83 6.57 -12.91
N SER A 39 -3.25 6.33 -14.16
CA SER A 39 -3.25 5.00 -14.75
C SER A 39 -1.84 4.43 -14.91
N GLU A 40 -0.87 5.26 -15.29
CA GLU A 40 0.53 4.86 -15.44
C GLU A 40 1.17 4.50 -14.09
N LEU A 41 0.77 5.16 -13.01
CA LEU A 41 1.28 4.89 -11.65
C LEU A 41 0.53 3.76 -10.92
N LYS A 42 -0.67 3.38 -11.38
CA LYS A 42 -1.57 2.47 -10.65
C LYS A 42 -0.92 1.13 -10.33
N ASP A 43 -0.30 0.49 -11.31
CA ASP A 43 0.24 -0.86 -11.14
C ASP A 43 1.45 -0.87 -10.19
N ILE A 44 2.30 0.16 -10.29
CA ILE A 44 3.45 0.36 -9.40
C ILE A 44 2.98 0.56 -7.96
N VAL A 45 1.99 1.44 -7.75
CA VAL A 45 1.46 1.72 -6.40
C VAL A 45 0.73 0.52 -5.83
N SER A 46 0.04 -0.26 -6.67
CA SER A 46 -0.65 -1.48 -6.22
C SER A 46 0.36 -2.51 -5.71
N ALA A 47 1.41 -2.80 -6.49
CA ALA A 47 2.47 -3.71 -6.07
C ALA A 47 3.22 -3.21 -4.82
N TYR A 48 3.49 -1.90 -4.72
CA TYR A 48 4.12 -1.34 -3.54
C TYR A 48 3.21 -1.41 -2.30
N THR A 49 1.91 -1.17 -2.44
CA THR A 49 0.96 -1.27 -1.33
C THR A 49 0.84 -2.70 -0.84
N GLU A 50 0.77 -3.68 -1.75
CA GLU A 50 0.77 -5.11 -1.40
C GLU A 50 2.05 -5.51 -0.65
N PHE A 51 3.21 -5.03 -1.11
CA PHE A 51 4.48 -5.21 -0.40
C PHE A 51 4.45 -4.63 1.02
N GLN A 52 3.95 -3.41 1.19
CA GLN A 52 3.83 -2.79 2.52
C GLN A 52 2.87 -3.55 3.44
N GLU A 53 1.76 -4.06 2.90
CA GLU A 53 0.82 -4.90 3.67
C GLU A 53 1.45 -6.21 4.10
N PHE A 54 2.23 -6.83 3.22
CA PHE A 54 2.97 -8.04 3.51
C PHE A 54 4.01 -7.83 4.62
N GLU A 55 4.85 -6.77 4.52
CA GLU A 55 5.79 -6.41 5.59
C GLU A 55 5.07 -6.15 6.92
N LYS A 56 3.93 -5.45 6.87
CA LYS A 56 3.13 -5.18 8.06
C LYS A 56 2.63 -6.48 8.71
N ARG A 57 2.12 -7.43 7.93
CA ARG A 57 1.64 -8.73 8.45
C ARG A 57 2.77 -9.53 9.12
N ILE A 58 3.98 -9.49 8.55
CA ILE A 58 5.16 -10.10 9.17
C ILE A 58 5.43 -9.48 10.54
N ILE A 59 5.47 -8.14 10.62
CA ILE A 59 5.71 -7.42 11.87
C ILE A 59 4.61 -7.72 12.90
N GLU A 60 3.35 -7.76 12.49
CA GLU A 60 2.23 -8.09 13.37
C GLU A 60 2.31 -9.52 13.91
N ALA A 61 2.63 -10.50 13.05
CA ALA A 61 2.82 -11.89 13.46
C ALA A 61 4.02 -12.04 14.42
N GLU A 62 5.15 -11.40 14.12
CA GLU A 62 6.32 -11.37 15.00
C GLU A 62 5.99 -10.73 16.35
N HIS A 63 5.22 -9.64 16.36
CA HIS A 63 4.78 -9.00 17.59
C HIS A 63 3.91 -9.93 18.44
N ILE A 64 2.92 -10.60 17.86
CA ILE A 64 2.05 -11.56 18.58
C ILE A 64 2.90 -12.66 19.23
N ILE A 65 3.89 -13.20 18.50
CA ILE A 65 4.80 -14.23 19.01
C ILE A 65 5.58 -13.73 20.24
N GLU A 66 6.02 -12.47 20.22
CA GLU A 66 6.84 -11.87 21.28
C GLU A 66 6.02 -11.47 22.52
N VAL A 67 4.86 -10.82 22.35
CA VAL A 67 4.16 -10.14 23.45
C VAL A 67 2.95 -10.88 24.00
N ASP A 68 2.34 -11.79 23.24
CA ASP A 68 1.14 -12.47 23.69
C ASP A 68 1.47 -13.52 24.79
N LYS A 69 0.47 -13.90 25.59
CA LYS A 69 0.60 -14.92 26.65
C LYS A 69 -0.15 -16.20 26.30
N ASP A 70 -1.05 -16.15 25.33
CA ASP A 70 -1.76 -17.32 24.85
C ASP A 70 -0.87 -18.09 23.86
N GLU A 71 -0.50 -19.32 24.22
CA GLU A 71 0.37 -20.15 23.39
C GLU A 71 -0.34 -20.63 22.11
N GLU A 72 -1.68 -20.73 22.10
CA GLU A 72 -2.44 -21.08 20.89
C GLU A 72 -2.33 -19.94 19.86
N LEU A 73 -2.47 -18.69 20.30
CA LEU A 73 -2.31 -17.52 19.42
C LEU A 73 -0.88 -17.38 18.89
N LYS A 74 0.13 -17.69 19.69
CA LYS A 74 1.52 -17.69 19.22
C LYS A 74 1.79 -18.75 18.17
N ASP A 75 1.26 -19.96 18.35
CA ASP A 75 1.45 -21.03 17.38
C ASP A 75 0.72 -20.71 16.06
N MET A 76 -0.46 -20.08 16.11
CA MET A 76 -1.12 -19.55 14.93
C MET A 76 -0.26 -18.48 14.22
N ALA A 77 0.28 -17.52 14.97
CA ALA A 77 1.13 -16.47 14.41
C ALA A 77 2.45 -17.02 13.81
N ARG A 78 3.01 -18.09 14.38
CA ARG A 78 4.18 -18.79 13.80
C ARG A 78 3.87 -19.45 12.46
N ILE A 79 2.70 -20.06 12.34
CA ILE A 79 2.25 -20.66 11.07
C ILE A 79 2.09 -19.57 10.01
N GLU A 80 1.38 -18.49 10.33
CA GLU A 80 1.21 -17.36 9.40
C GLU A 80 2.56 -16.75 9.00
N LEU A 81 3.49 -16.57 9.96
CA LEU A 81 4.81 -16.03 9.68
C LEU A 81 5.63 -16.93 8.74
N ASN A 82 5.49 -18.25 8.84
CA ASN A 82 6.14 -19.19 7.93
C ASN A 82 5.53 -19.09 6.52
N GLU A 83 4.21 -19.04 6.41
CA GLU A 83 3.52 -18.85 5.11
C GLU A 83 3.89 -17.52 4.44
N LEU A 84 4.10 -16.46 5.25
CA LEU A 84 4.56 -15.16 4.79
C LEU A 84 6.07 -15.10 4.49
N LYS A 85 6.84 -16.18 4.70
CA LYS A 85 8.29 -16.19 4.42
C LYS A 85 8.68 -17.21 3.35
N GLU A 86 7.76 -18.05 2.90
CA GLU A 86 7.90 -18.94 1.72
C GLU A 86 7.70 -18.19 0.40
#